data_AF-A0A3C1S4I4-F1
#
_entry.id   AF-A0A3C1S4I4-F1
#
_cell.length_a   1.000
_cell.length_b   1.000
_cell.length_c   1.000
_cell.angle_alpha   90.00
_cell.angle_beta   90.00
_cell.angle_gamma   90.00
#
_symmetry.space_group_name_H-M   'P 1'
#
loop_
_entity.id
_entity.type
_entity.pdbx_description
1 polymer ?
#
loop_
_entity_poly.entity_id
_entity_poly.type
_entity_poly.pdbx_seq_one_letter_code
_entity_poly.pdbx_strand_id
1 'polypeptide(L)' 'TTSLIDYLLVSYPENVKVAGVADIPGIADHHLVFCSYALKKPKFKPKIIVKRKMDNFNIEHFKNDIAFA' A
#
# COMPACT_ATOMS: atom_id res chain seq x y z
N THR A 1 -41.61 -1.22 -4.82
CA THR A 1 -40.94 -2.50 -4.47
C THR A 1 -39.47 -2.21 -4.33
N THR A 2 -38.84 -2.63 -3.23
CA THR A 2 -37.40 -2.47 -3.01
C THR A 2 -36.68 -3.75 -3.40
N SER A 3 -35.79 -3.66 -4.38
CA SER A 3 -34.94 -4.76 -4.82
C SER A 3 -33.49 -4.50 -4.43
N LEU A 4 -32.77 -5.55 -4.01
CA LEU A 4 -31.37 -5.46 -3.64
C LEU A 4 -30.53 -5.72 -4.91
N ILE A 5 -30.36 -4.69 -5.73
CA ILE A 5 -29.69 -4.79 -7.06
C ILE A 5 -28.40 -3.98 -7.15
N ASP A 6 -28.15 -3.10 -6.19
CA ASP A 6 -26.96 -2.26 -6.11
C ASP A 6 -25.99 -2.81 -5.04
N TYR A 7 -24.74 -3.11 -5.42
CA TYR A 7 -23.77 -3.80 -4.57
C TYR A 7 -22.38 -3.19 -4.63
N LEU A 8 -21.68 -3.22 -3.49
CA LEU A 8 -20.25 -2.93 -3.40
C LEU A 8 -19.53 -4.20 -2.92
N LEU A 9 -18.85 -4.87 -3.84
CA LEU A 9 -18.07 -6.09 -3.56
C LEU A 9 -16.61 -5.74 -3.29
N VAL A 10 -16.03 -6.30 -2.22
CA VAL A 10 -14.63 -6.07 -1.83
C VAL A 10 -13.92 -7.39 -1.58
N SER A 11 -12.65 -7.49 -1.98
CA SER A 11 -11.82 -8.67 -1.71
C SER A 11 -11.36 -8.78 -0.25
N TYR A 12 -11.38 -7.66 0.48
CA TYR A 12 -10.82 -7.54 1.83
C TYR A 12 -11.83 -6.88 2.78
N PRO A 13 -12.80 -7.63 3.32
CA PRO A 13 -13.89 -7.09 4.14
C PRO A 13 -13.41 -6.43 5.43
N GLU A 14 -12.25 -6.82 5.96
CA GLU A 14 -11.65 -6.23 7.16
C GLU A 14 -11.23 -4.76 6.99
N ASN A 15 -11.17 -4.27 5.75
CA ASN A 15 -10.89 -2.86 5.46
C ASN A 15 -12.18 -2.02 5.35
N VAL A 16 -13.37 -2.63 5.35
CA VAL A 16 -14.64 -1.92 5.38
C VAL A 16 -14.86 -1.37 6.79
N LYS A 17 -14.92 -0.03 6.93
CA LYS A 17 -15.19 0.62 8.21
C LYS A 17 -16.70 0.70 8.49
N VAL A 18 -17.45 1.07 7.45
CA VAL A 18 -18.91 1.25 7.50
C VAL A 18 -19.44 0.96 6.09
N ALA A 19 -20.57 0.28 5.99
CA ALA A 19 -21.33 0.16 4.75
C ALA A 19 -22.82 0.29 5.06
N GLY A 20 -23.61 0.73 4.07
CA GLY A 20 -25.04 0.90 4.27
C GLY A 20 -25.76 1.45 3.07
N VAL A 21 -27.02 1.79 3.30
CA VAL A 21 -27.93 2.37 2.31
C VAL A 21 -28.44 3.69 2.87
N ALA A 22 -28.35 4.75 2.08
CA ALA A 22 -28.94 6.04 2.36
C ALA A 22 -30.20 6.18 1.51
N ASP A 23 -31.36 6.19 2.20
CA ASP A 23 -32.62 6.54 1.58
C ASP A 23 -32.72 8.06 1.48
N ILE A 24 -32.67 8.58 0.25
CA ILE A 24 -32.79 10.01 -0.02
C ILE A 24 -33.98 10.22 -0.96
N PRO A 25 -35.19 10.43 -0.39
CA PRO A 25 -36.40 10.54 -1.17
C PRO A 25 -36.34 11.71 -2.16
N GLY A 26 -36.79 11.48 -3.39
CA GLY A 26 -36.96 12.53 -4.40
C GLY A 26 -35.69 12.91 -5.17
N ILE A 27 -34.55 12.25 -4.93
CA ILE A 27 -33.33 12.46 -5.73
C ILE A 27 -33.19 11.40 -6.82
N ALA A 28 -33.50 10.15 -6.50
CA ALA A 28 -33.40 9.01 -7.41
C ALA A 28 -34.53 8.02 -7.19
N ASP A 29 -34.76 7.15 -8.16
CA ASP A 29 -35.69 6.03 -8.11
C ASP A 29 -35.13 4.82 -7.34
N HIS A 30 -33.82 4.83 -7.04
CA HIS A 30 -33.10 3.84 -6.22
C HIS A 30 -32.49 4.50 -4.98
N HIS A 31 -32.26 3.71 -3.92
CA HIS A 31 -31.52 4.18 -2.75
C HIS A 31 -30.00 4.18 -3.01
N LEU A 32 -29.29 5.13 -2.38
CA LEU A 32 -27.83 5.23 -2.52
C LEU A 32 -27.13 4.20 -1.63
N VAL A 33 -26.35 3.30 -2.22
CA VAL A 33 -25.47 2.39 -1.47
C VAL A 33 -24.10 3.04 -1.21
N PHE A 34 -23.55 2.88 -0.01
CA PHE A 34 -22.25 3.47 0.35
C PHE A 34 -21.37 2.50 1.14
N CYS A 35 -20.04 2.70 1.01
CA CYS A 35 -19.02 1.97 1.75
C CYS A 35 -17.84 2.91 2.07
N SER A 36 -17.52 3.06 3.36
CA SER A 36 -16.29 3.67 3.83
C SER A 36 -15.20 2.61 3.92
N TYR A 37 -14.16 2.74 3.09
CA TYR A 37 -13.11 1.73 2.94
C TYR A 37 -11.73 2.26 3.35
N ALA A 38 -11.00 1.50 4.17
CA ALA A 38 -9.65 1.82 4.61
C ALA A 38 -8.61 1.37 3.56
N LEU A 39 -8.18 2.29 2.70
CA LEU A 39 -7.12 2.01 1.74
C LEU A 39 -5.76 1.85 2.44
N LYS A 40 -5.27 0.61 2.51
CA LYS A 40 -3.89 0.33 2.92
C LYS A 40 -2.97 0.54 1.71
N LYS A 41 -2.22 1.64 1.69
CA LYS A 41 -1.15 1.83 0.70
C LYS A 41 -0.10 0.73 0.91
N PRO A 42 0.25 -0.08 -0.10
CA PRO A 42 1.34 -1.03 0.03
C PRO A 42 2.61 -0.26 0.39
N LYS A 43 3.15 -0.50 1.59
CA LYS A 43 4.43 0.06 2.01
C LYS A 43 5.51 -0.77 1.34
N PHE A 44 6.21 -0.18 0.38
CA PHE A 44 7.42 -0.80 -0.17
C PHE A 44 8.41 -1.03 0.96
N LYS A 45 8.92 -2.25 1.06
CA LYS A 45 10.03 -2.53 1.99
C LYS A 45 11.25 -1.77 1.51
N PRO A 46 11.95 -1.01 2.38
CA PRO A 46 13.19 -0.35 1.99
C PRO A 46 14.21 -1.41 1.56
N LYS A 47 14.86 -1.19 0.43
CA LYS A 47 15.97 -2.03 -0.01
C LYS A 47 17.25 -1.48 0.62
N ILE A 48 17.89 -2.27 1.48
CA ILE A 48 19.24 -1.94 1.96
C ILE A 48 20.19 -2.15 0.78
N ILE A 49 20.87 -1.09 0.37
CA ILE A 49 21.90 -1.14 -0.68
C ILE A 49 23.26 -1.10 0.01
N VAL A 50 23.99 -2.21 -0.04
CA VAL A 50 25.38 -2.26 0.41
C VAL A 50 26.26 -1.75 -0.74
N LYS A 51 27.00 -0.66 -0.51
CA LYS A 51 28.01 -0.15 -1.44
C LYS A 51 29.38 -0.20 -0.76
N ARG A 52 30.43 -0.52 -1.52
CA ARG A 52 31.80 -0.31 -1.05
C ARG A 52 32.09 1.18 -1.06
N LYS A 53 32.44 1.74 0.10
CA LYS A 53 32.86 3.14 0.23
C LYS A 53 34.34 3.23 -0.15
N MET A 54 34.64 3.88 -1.28
CA MET A 54 36.02 4.07 -1.76
C MET A 54 36.54 5.49 -1.57
N ASP A 55 35.78 6.38 -0.93
CA ASP A 55 36.15 7.78 -0.73
C ASP A 55 37.48 7.96 0.03
N ASN A 56 37.82 7.01 0.90
CA ASN A 56 39.08 6.97 1.66
C ASN A 56 39.91 5.72 1.34
N PHE A 57 39.88 5.25 0.10
CA PHE A 57 40.64 4.06 -0.28
C PHE A 57 42.15 4.32 -0.18
N ASN A 58 42.79 3.73 0.83
CA ASN A 58 44.24 3.81 1.01
C ASN A 58 44.92 2.74 0.15
N ILE A 59 45.41 3.16 -1.01
CA ILE A 59 46.07 2.31 -2.01
C ILE A 59 47.30 1.61 -1.40
N GLU A 60 48.07 2.30 -0.56
CA GLU A 60 49.29 1.75 0.04
C GLU A 60 48.96 0.63 1.04
N HIS A 61 47.92 0.82 1.87
CA HIS A 61 47.45 -0.22 2.78
C HIS A 61 46.91 -1.44 2.00
N PHE A 62 46.15 -1.20 0.94
CA PHE A 62 45.60 -2.27 0.11
C PHE A 62 46.69 -3.10 -0.61
N LYS A 63 47.74 -2.45 -1.13
CA LYS A 63 48.87 -3.15 -1.74
C LYS A 63 49.62 -4.01 -0.72
N ASN A 64 49.79 -3.52 0.51
CA ASN A 64 50.42 -4.27 1.58
C ASN A 64 49.58 -5.49 2.00
N ASP A 65 48.26 -5.33 2.12
CA ASP A 65 47.36 -6.44 2.44
C ASP A 65 47.38 -7.54 1.37
N ILE A 66 47.50 -7.19 0.08
CA ILE A 66 47.61 -8.16 -1.02
C ILE A 66 48.98 -8.85 -1.04
N ALA A 67 50.06 -8.15 -0.72
CA ALA A 67 51.41 -8.72 -0.73
C ALA A 67 51.64 -9.76 0.39
N PHE A 68 50.82 -9.74 1.44
CA PHE A 68 50.83 -10.70 2.55
C PHE A 68 49.85 -11.87 2.37
N ALA A 69 49.00 -11.87 1.34
CA ALA A 69 48.07 -12.94 1.00
C ALA A 69 48.69 -13.95 0.03
#